data_AF-A0A9D6PM30-F1
#
_entry.id   AF-A0A9D6PM30-F1
#
_cell.length_a   1.000
_cell.length_b   1.000
_cell.length_c   1.000
_cell.angle_alpha   90.00
_cell.angle_beta   90.00
_cell.angle_gamma   90.00
#
_symmetry.space_group_name_H-M   'P 1'
#
loop_
_entity.id
_entity.type
_entity.pdbx_description
1 polymer ?
#
loop_
_entity_poly.entity_id
_entity_poly.type
_entity_poly.pdbx_seq_one_letter_code
_entity_poly.pdbx_strand_id
1 'polypeptide(L)'
;MFDRRLATHFDWSFAATILGMALVGILTIYSANTLAGSTFRKTLYLRQMTWVGVGLVALVAACLVSYRTLARFAYVIFALSGILLVLVLVMGKAVLGAQRWIRVAGFAFQPSEFAKLGLILFLARYFDDHRDAL
;
A
#
# COMPACT_ATOMS: atom_id res chain seq x y z
N MET A 1 -10.74 -20.89 10.72
CA MET A 1 -9.76 -21.59 11.56
C MET A 1 -8.40 -20.98 11.22
N PHE A 2 -7.90 -20.06 12.05
CA PHE A 2 -6.62 -19.37 11.79
C PHE A 2 -5.51 -20.41 11.82
N ASP A 3 -4.88 -20.62 10.67
CA ASP A 3 -3.85 -21.63 10.51
C ASP A 3 -2.63 -21.21 11.36
N ARG A 4 -2.28 -21.98 12.40
CA ARG A 4 -1.22 -21.63 13.38
C ARG A 4 0.13 -21.33 12.71
N ARG A 5 0.33 -21.84 11.49
CA ARG A 5 1.49 -21.60 10.62
C ARG A 5 1.73 -20.12 10.34
N LEU A 6 0.68 -19.31 10.24
CA LEU A 6 0.78 -17.86 10.02
C LEU A 6 1.39 -17.13 11.21
N ALA A 7 1.19 -17.58 12.45
CA ALA A 7 1.78 -16.94 13.63
C ALA A 7 3.20 -17.41 13.90
N THR A 8 3.53 -18.65 13.52
CA THR A 8 4.83 -19.29 13.82
C THR A 8 5.91 -18.97 12.79
N HIS A 9 5.56 -18.82 11.51
CA HIS A 9 6.52 -18.49 10.43
C HIS A 9 6.56 -17.00 10.06
N PHE A 10 5.78 -16.17 10.75
CA PHE A 10 5.79 -14.73 10.52
C PHE A 10 7.00 -14.11 11.20
N ASP A 11 7.74 -13.30 10.43
CA ASP A 11 8.92 -12.61 10.94
C ASP A 11 8.51 -11.45 11.85
N TRP A 12 8.38 -11.76 13.13
CA TRP A 12 8.04 -10.79 14.17
C TRP A 12 9.11 -9.71 14.33
N SER A 13 10.38 -9.99 14.00
CA SER A 13 11.46 -9.01 14.09
C SER A 13 11.31 -7.94 13.01
N PHE A 14 10.96 -8.34 11.79
CA PHE A 14 10.67 -7.44 10.69
C PHE A 14 9.40 -6.61 10.94
N ALA A 15 8.35 -7.24 11.47
CA ALA A 15 7.13 -6.51 11.83
C ALA A 15 7.38 -5.48 12.95
N ALA A 16 8.15 -5.84 13.97
CA ALA A 16 8.49 -4.93 15.06
C ALA A 16 9.31 -3.71 14.59
N THR A 17 10.26 -3.91 13.67
CA THR A 17 11.05 -2.80 13.10
C THR A 17 10.20 -1.86 12.26
N ILE A 18 9.28 -2.37 11.44
CA ILE A 18 8.32 -1.53 10.67
C ILE A 18 7.43 -0.72 11.63
N LEU A 19 6.89 -1.36 12.66
CA LEU A 19 6.06 -0.69 13.66
C LEU A 19 6.85 0.38 14.43
N GLY A 20 8.11 0.11 14.76
CA GLY A 20 9.02 1.08 15.36
C GLY A 20 9.24 2.30 14.47
N MET A 21 9.53 2.09 13.17
CA MET A 21 9.66 3.20 12.22
C MET A 21 8.35 4.00 12.07
N ALA A 22 7.20 3.33 12.03
CA ALA A 22 5.90 3.99 11.96
C ALA A 22 5.63 4.86 13.20
N LEU A 23 5.98 4.36 14.39
CA LEU A 23 5.85 5.10 15.65
C LEU A 23 6.75 6.35 15.65
N VAL A 24 8.03 6.21 15.28
CA VAL A 24 8.95 7.35 15.15
C VAL A 24 8.38 8.38 14.17
N GLY A 25 7.86 7.96 13.01
CA GLY A 25 7.23 8.85 12.05
C GLY A 25 6.02 9.60 12.62
N ILE A 26 5.15 8.94 13.39
CA ILE A 26 4.01 9.58 14.07
C ILE A 26 4.50 10.62 15.09
N LEU A 27 5.52 10.27 15.89
CA LEU A 27 6.11 11.18 16.88
C LEU A 27 6.73 12.43 16.21
N THR A 28 7.41 12.25 15.08
CA THR A 28 7.95 13.37 14.29
C THR A 28 6.84 14.28 13.77
N ILE A 29 5.75 13.71 13.23
CA ILE A 29 4.59 14.48 12.75
C ILE A 29 3.91 15.23 13.90
N TYR A 30 3.80 14.59 15.07
CA TYR A 30 3.27 15.23 16.27
C TYR A 30 4.13 16.42 16.68
N SER A 31 5.44 16.22 16.82
CA SER A 31 6.41 17.25 17.21
C SER A 31 6.46 18.44 16.22
N ALA A 32 6.41 18.18 14.92
CA ALA A 32 6.41 19.22 13.90
C ALA A 32 5.12 20.07 13.89
N ASN A 33 3.98 19.49 14.29
CA ASN A 33 2.68 20.18 14.25
C ASN A 33 2.34 20.93 15.54
N THR A 34 2.92 20.57 16.70
CA THR A 34 2.71 21.30 17.96
C THR A 34 3.24 22.74 17.87
N LEU A 35 4.30 22.97 17.07
CA LEU A 35 4.90 24.28 16.83
C LEU A 35 4.14 25.15 15.80
N ALA A 36 3.24 24.55 15.00
CA ALA A 36 2.72 25.17 13.77
C ALA A 36 1.37 25.91 13.92
N GLY A 37 0.86 26.11 15.14
CA GLY A 37 -0.21 27.08 15.49
C GLY A 37 -1.62 26.89 14.89
N SER A 38 -1.82 26.07 13.86
CA SER A 38 -3.12 25.94 13.16
C SER A 38 -3.88 24.65 13.53
N THR A 39 -5.18 24.77 13.81
CA THR A 39 -6.07 23.65 14.21
C THR A 39 -6.11 22.51 13.19
N PHE A 40 -6.02 22.82 11.89
CA PHE A 40 -5.98 21.82 10.81
C PHE A 40 -4.70 20.96 10.83
N ARG A 41 -3.57 21.52 11.27
CA ARG A 41 -2.30 20.80 11.38
C ARG A 41 -2.26 19.86 12.58
N LYS A 42 -3.01 20.18 13.65
CA LYS A 42 -3.12 19.32 14.83
C LYS A 42 -3.73 17.95 14.55
N THR A 43 -4.52 17.77 13.48
CA THR A 43 -5.18 16.48 13.19
C THR A 43 -4.34 15.54 12.32
N LEU A 44 -3.17 15.96 11.84
CA LEU A 44 -2.35 15.16 10.92
C LEU A 44 -1.79 13.89 11.56
N TYR A 45 -1.40 13.93 12.83
CA TYR A 45 -0.93 12.74 13.54
C TYR A 45 -2.05 11.71 13.73
N LEU A 46 -3.29 12.16 14.01
CA LEU A 46 -4.47 11.29 14.10
C LEU A 46 -4.74 10.64 12.75
N ARG A 47 -4.63 11.40 11.66
CA ARG A 47 -4.74 10.85 10.30
C ARG A 47 -3.65 9.80 10.03
N GLN A 48 -2.40 10.06 10.44
CA GLN A 48 -1.33 9.07 10.30
C GLN A 48 -1.62 7.79 11.09
N MET A 49 -2.10 7.91 12.34
CA MET A 49 -2.52 6.75 13.15
C MET A 49 -3.63 5.95 12.47
N THR A 50 -4.64 6.63 11.88
CA THR A 50 -5.71 5.95 11.15
C THR A 50 -5.18 5.18 9.94
N TRP A 51 -4.22 5.74 9.18
CA TRP A 51 -3.61 5.05 8.04
C TRP A 51 -2.71 3.88 8.45
N VAL A 52 -1.99 4.00 9.57
CA VAL A 52 -1.26 2.85 10.13
C VAL A 52 -2.24 1.74 10.51
N GLY A 53 -3.36 2.07 11.14
CA GLY A 53 -4.42 1.11 11.45
C GLY A 53 -4.99 0.43 10.21
N VAL A 54 -5.34 1.20 9.18
CA VAL A 54 -5.80 0.67 7.88
C VAL A 54 -4.74 -0.23 7.24
N GLY A 55 -3.47 0.17 7.30
CA GLY A 55 -2.34 -0.61 6.79
C GLY A 55 -2.17 -1.95 7.53
N LEU A 56 -2.38 -1.98 8.84
CA LEU A 56 -2.35 -3.23 9.62
C LEU A 56 -3.51 -4.16 9.27
N VAL A 57 -4.71 -3.63 9.07
CA VAL A 57 -5.85 -4.42 8.59
C VAL A 57 -5.54 -4.99 7.20
N ALA A 58 -4.99 -4.17 6.31
CA ALA A 58 -4.58 -4.60 4.97
C ALA A 58 -3.48 -5.67 5.00
N LEU A 59 -2.51 -5.56 5.94
CA LEU A 59 -1.47 -6.56 6.16
C LEU A 59 -2.09 -7.91 6.56
N VAL A 60 -2.96 -7.91 7.57
CA VAL A 60 -3.64 -9.14 8.02
C VAL A 60 -4.47 -9.75 6.88
N ALA A 61 -5.21 -8.92 6.12
CA ALA A 61 -5.97 -9.38 4.97
C ALA A 61 -5.05 -10.00 3.89
N ALA A 62 -3.91 -9.38 3.59
CA ALA A 62 -2.94 -9.89 2.64
C ALA A 62 -2.32 -11.23 3.10
N CYS A 63 -2.04 -11.40 4.39
CA CYS A 63 -1.55 -12.66 4.96
C CYS A 63 -2.57 -13.81 4.82
N LEU A 64 -3.86 -13.52 4.75
CA LEU A 64 -4.90 -14.53 4.53
C LEU A 64 -5.01 -14.96 3.06
N VAL A 65 -4.49 -14.18 2.12
CA VAL A 65 -4.51 -14.50 0.69
C VAL A 65 -3.32 -15.40 0.35
N SER A 66 -3.60 -16.56 -0.25
CA SER A 66 -2.53 -17.46 -0.66
C SER A 66 -1.72 -16.88 -1.81
N TYR A 67 -0.39 -17.04 -1.76
CA TYR A 67 0.51 -16.64 -2.83
C TYR A 67 0.12 -17.27 -4.19
N ARG A 68 -0.37 -18.52 -4.20
CA ARG A 68 -0.84 -19.20 -5.42
C ARG A 68 -2.03 -18.48 -6.07
N THR A 69 -2.96 -17.98 -5.26
CA THR A 69 -4.08 -17.17 -5.75
C THR A 69 -3.56 -15.90 -6.39
N LEU A 70 -2.61 -15.23 -5.71
CA LEU A 70 -2.03 -13.98 -6.19
C LEU A 70 -1.27 -14.17 -7.52
N ALA A 71 -0.50 -15.24 -7.65
CA ALA A 71 0.22 -15.59 -8.87
C ALA A 71 -0.74 -15.93 -10.04
N ARG A 72 -1.85 -16.63 -9.78
CA ARG A 72 -2.86 -16.95 -10.81
C ARG A 72 -3.48 -15.69 -11.42
N PHE A 73 -3.72 -14.66 -10.60
CA PHE A 73 -4.32 -13.41 -11.06
C PHE A 73 -3.29 -12.34 -11.45
N ALA A 74 -1.99 -12.65 -11.47
CA ALA A 74 -0.93 -11.66 -11.70
C ALA A 74 -1.13 -10.85 -12.98
N TYR A 75 -1.40 -11.50 -14.12
CA TYR A 75 -1.65 -10.83 -15.40
C TYR A 75 -2.89 -9.93 -15.36
N VAL A 76 -3.96 -10.37 -14.67
CA VAL A 76 -5.21 -9.60 -14.53
C VAL A 76 -4.99 -8.38 -13.64
N ILE A 77 -4.31 -8.55 -12.50
CA ILE A 77 -3.97 -7.46 -11.58
C ILE A 77 -3.12 -6.42 -12.30
N PHE A 78 -2.14 -6.85 -13.08
CA PHE A 78 -1.32 -5.97 -13.91
C PHE A 78 -2.15 -5.19 -14.93
N ALA A 79 -2.97 -5.86 -15.73
CA ALA A 79 -3.85 -5.21 -16.71
C ALA A 79 -4.79 -4.17 -16.07
N LEU A 80 -5.45 -4.54 -14.95
CA LEU A 80 -6.31 -3.64 -14.19
C LEU A 80 -5.55 -2.43 -13.65
N SER A 81 -4.32 -2.63 -13.15
CA SER A 81 -3.48 -1.53 -12.69
C SER A 81 -3.07 -0.58 -13.83
N GLY A 82 -2.83 -1.11 -15.04
CA GLY A 82 -2.59 -0.31 -16.23
C GLY A 82 -3.81 0.53 -16.62
N ILE A 83 -5.00 -0.05 -16.60
CA ILE A 83 -6.27 0.67 -16.82
C ILE A 83 -6.43 1.78 -15.77
N LEU A 84 -6.12 1.50 -14.50
CA LEU A 84 -6.23 2.48 -13.42
C LEU A 84 -5.23 3.64 -13.58
N LEU A 85 -4.05 3.39 -14.13
CA LEU A 85 -3.10 4.43 -14.52
C LEU A 85 -3.66 5.30 -15.65
N VAL A 86 -4.26 4.71 -16.68
CA VAL A 86 -4.91 5.50 -17.74
C VAL A 86 -6.06 6.34 -17.17
N LEU A 87 -6.84 5.77 -16.25
CA LEU A 87 -7.95 6.46 -15.60
C LEU A 87 -7.49 7.69 -14.81
N VAL A 88 -6.31 7.65 -14.18
CA VAL A 88 -5.76 8.81 -13.47
C VAL A 88 -5.50 9.99 -14.41
N LEU A 89 -5.21 9.76 -15.69
CA LEU A 89 -4.96 10.83 -16.67
C LEU A 89 -6.24 11.54 -17.10
N VAL A 90 -7.40 10.89 -16.96
CA VAL A 90 -8.70 11.49 -17.29
C VAL A 90 -9.39 12.08 -16.07
N MET A 91 -9.36 11.36 -14.93
CA MET A 91 -10.14 11.73 -13.73
C MET A 91 -9.29 12.26 -12.56
N GLY A 92 -7.97 12.19 -12.67
CA GLY A 92 -7.08 12.68 -11.62
C GLY A 92 -7.16 14.19 -11.49
N LYS A 93 -6.95 14.70 -10.27
CA LYS A 93 -6.77 16.14 -10.08
C LYS A 93 -5.28 16.47 -10.14
N ALA A 94 -4.91 17.45 -10.94
CA ALA A 94 -3.56 17.99 -10.93
C ALA A 94 -3.27 18.65 -9.57
N VAL A 95 -2.27 18.15 -8.86
CA VAL A 95 -1.76 18.74 -7.61
C VAL A 95 -0.28 18.98 -7.83
N LEU A 96 0.18 20.22 -7.64
CA LEU A 96 1.58 20.63 -7.88
C LEU A 96 2.07 20.33 -9.32
N GLY A 97 1.21 20.53 -10.32
CA GLY A 97 1.54 20.34 -11.74
C GLY A 97 1.56 18.89 -12.24
N ALA A 98 1.26 17.90 -11.38
CA ALA A 98 1.19 16.50 -11.76
C ALA A 98 -0.17 15.87 -11.40
N GLN A 99 -0.74 15.11 -12.33
CA GLN A 99 -2.01 14.43 -12.14
C GLN A 99 -1.76 12.99 -11.66
N ARG A 100 -1.74 12.80 -10.34
CA ARG A 100 -1.34 11.51 -9.71
C ARG A 100 -2.38 10.93 -8.76
N TRP A 101 -3.30 11.77 -8.28
CA TRP A 101 -4.23 11.40 -7.23
C TRP A 101 -5.67 11.41 -7.74
N ILE A 102 -6.37 10.30 -7.53
CA ILE A 102 -7.82 10.21 -7.69
C ILE A 102 -8.43 10.42 -6.31
N ARG A 103 -9.37 11.36 -6.19
CA ARG A 103 -10.12 11.56 -4.95
C ARG A 103 -11.49 10.90 -5.07
N VAL A 104 -11.76 9.91 -4.23
CA VAL A 104 -13.04 9.18 -4.19
C VAL A 104 -13.54 9.18 -2.75
N ALA A 105 -14.78 9.65 -2.53
CA ALA A 105 -15.47 9.64 -1.23
C ALA A 105 -14.63 10.18 -0.03
N GLY A 106 -13.84 11.24 -0.25
CA GLY A 106 -13.00 11.86 0.80
C GLY A 106 -11.61 11.24 0.96
N PHE A 107 -11.32 10.11 0.30
CA PHE A 107 -10.00 9.48 0.28
C PHE A 107 -9.24 9.86 -0.99
N ALA A 108 -7.93 10.04 -0.85
CA ALA A 108 -7.03 10.24 -1.98
C ALA A 108 -6.31 8.92 -2.23
N PHE A 109 -6.47 8.39 -3.44
CA PHE A 109 -5.90 7.13 -3.88
C PHE A 109 -4.89 7.39 -5.00
N GLN A 110 -3.75 6.72 -4.95
CA GLN A 110 -2.69 6.85 -5.94
C GLN A 110 -2.57 5.55 -6.75
N PRO A 111 -3.07 5.52 -8.01
CA PRO A 111 -3.01 4.35 -8.88
C PRO A 111 -1.61 3.74 -9.06
N SER A 112 -0.56 4.56 -9.06
CA SER A 112 0.81 4.09 -9.25
C SER A 112 1.31 3.18 -8.12
N GLU A 113 0.76 3.29 -6.91
CA GLU A 113 1.10 2.36 -5.82
C GLU A 113 0.62 0.94 -6.14
N PHE A 114 -0.58 0.81 -6.69
CA PHE A 114 -1.14 -0.48 -7.12
C PHE A 114 -0.44 -1.03 -8.35
N ALA A 115 -0.06 -0.16 -9.29
CA ALA A 115 0.69 -0.55 -10.49
C ALA A 115 2.07 -1.15 -10.16
N LYS A 116 2.77 -0.63 -9.14
CA LYS A 116 4.04 -1.22 -8.68
C LYS A 116 3.85 -2.67 -8.22
N LEU A 117 2.82 -2.94 -7.41
CA LEU A 117 2.51 -4.30 -6.96
C LEU A 117 2.10 -5.20 -8.14
N GLY A 118 1.23 -4.71 -9.03
CA GLY A 118 0.81 -5.44 -10.22
C GLY A 118 1.99 -5.80 -11.13
N LEU A 119 2.93 -4.88 -11.33
CA LEU A 119 4.14 -5.11 -12.13
C LEU A 119 5.04 -6.18 -11.48
N ILE A 120 5.26 -6.12 -10.17
CA ILE A 120 6.06 -7.13 -9.46
C ILE A 120 5.45 -8.52 -9.63
N LEU A 121 4.13 -8.65 -9.45
CA LEU A 121 3.42 -9.92 -9.63
C LEU A 121 3.49 -10.42 -11.07
N PHE A 122 3.30 -9.52 -12.04
CA PHE A 122 3.42 -9.85 -13.46
C PHE A 122 4.82 -10.36 -13.80
N LEU A 123 5.86 -9.63 -13.42
CA LEU A 123 7.24 -10.02 -13.71
C LEU A 123 7.59 -11.35 -13.04
N ALA A 124 7.22 -11.52 -11.77
CA ALA A 124 7.43 -12.76 -11.05
C ALA A 124 6.76 -13.94 -11.76
N ARG A 125 5.52 -13.77 -12.23
CA ARG A 125 4.79 -14.83 -12.94
C ARG A 125 5.34 -15.08 -14.34
N TYR A 126 5.66 -14.02 -15.07
CA TYR A 126 6.20 -14.10 -16.42
C TYR A 126 7.52 -14.86 -16.47
N PHE A 127 8.44 -14.59 -15.53
CA PHE A 127 9.71 -15.31 -15.46
C PHE A 127 9.56 -16.75 -14.95
N ASP A 128 8.58 -17.03 -14.09
CA ASP A 128 8.25 -18.40 -13.67
C ASP A 128 7.70 -19.23 -14.84
N ASP A 129 6.81 -18.65 -15.66
CA ASP A 129 6.23 -19.30 -16.85
C ASP A 129 7.27 -19.56 -17.96
N HIS A 130 8.30 -18.71 -18.09
CA HIS A 130 9.34 -18.81 -19.12
C HIS A 130 10.67 -19.36 -18.60
N ARG A 131 10.66 -19.97 -17.41
CA ARG A 131 11.88 -20.48 -16.76
C ARG A 131 12.63 -21.51 -17.58
N ASP A 132 11.91 -22.29 -18.39
CA ASP A 132 12.49 -23.35 -19.23
C ASP A 132 13.01 -22.83 -20.60
N ALA A 133 12.73 -21.57 -20.93
CA ALA A 133 13.19 -20.92 -22.17
C ALA A 133 14.44 -20.05 -21.96
N LEU A 134 14.97 -19.99 -20.73
CA LEU A 134 16.17 -19.24 -20.29
C LEU A 134 17.26 -20.21 -19.82
#